data_AF-A0A134BIL3-F1
#
_entry.id   AF-A0A134BIL3-F1
#
_cell.length_a   1.000
_cell.length_b   1.000
_cell.length_c   1.000
_cell.angle_alpha   90.00
_cell.angle_beta   90.00
_cell.angle_gamma   90.00
#
_symmetry.space_group_name_H-M   'P 1'
#
loop_
_entity.id
_entity.type
_entity.pdbx_description
1 polymer ?
#
loop_
_entity_poly.entity_id
_entity_poly.type
_entity_poly.pdbx_seq_one_letter_code
_entity_poly.pdbx_strand_id
1 'polypeptide(L)'
;MSDMCYNDREFSRCGGAEEPQTAKGIVKINYKEDFEVVVELMAGDEPYKIGEVDDFEIKFQVGVATYSVGRKAGVWNRCELADENKVRCFLSKHKLHVGRLRVEVYVKTQDANFDNGKRLHVAIAEGVVELVRENSRFDAAEIKAYMPMVLTDAYKLAKEHGYGGTQEEYYNTFSDITSLLGELRSVAKNESQRVEAEKKREEYTDKIHATLGEAERLAALRKKEYEQEMEVRKVVEAEPKDPQYNIWFDTKTGTVKRTPVEDHLSCTTYRVYYMGAYTVKGRLGRFSAPYSNSGNQYVKELDLSRWDTTLMTDVSGMFYNWVALRSVNFYGWTMKNVRGANGMFENCDSLKYIDTSSWQMKSLQNASYMFSYCTGLDALDTSKWDLSELTSGSFMFRNCSSLQELDTSKWDLSNIKWTEFMFQKCSSLKKLDFRNSTFRKVEGASDMFYGVDSLQELWLPLTFDLLKELKINGTSKWGETEEGLKSLKWTFGEGADDRVAKGLKPCMITLDRKVYDRLSDEERAAAAKKGWTIAKY
;
A
#
# COMPACT_ATOMS: atom_id res chain seq x y z
N MET A 1 -19.62 43.59 -22.20
CA MET A 1 -20.95 43.04 -22.58
C MET A 1 -21.28 41.99 -21.53
N SER A 2 -21.47 42.41 -20.28
CA SER A 2 -22.75 42.83 -19.66
C SER A 2 -23.59 41.62 -19.22
N ASP A 3 -23.65 41.48 -17.89
CA ASP A 3 -24.47 40.60 -17.06
C ASP A 3 -25.98 40.61 -17.34
N MET A 4 -26.66 39.67 -16.64
CA MET A 4 -28.09 39.53 -16.30
C MET A 4 -28.79 38.42 -17.12
N CYS A 5 -29.16 37.25 -16.57
CA CYS A 5 -30.05 36.91 -15.44
C CYS A 5 -31.55 37.16 -15.68
N TYR A 6 -32.33 36.13 -15.30
CA TYR A 6 -33.71 36.07 -14.78
C TYR A 6 -34.90 35.67 -15.69
N ASN A 7 -35.47 34.51 -15.32
CA ASN A 7 -36.87 34.07 -15.14
C ASN A 7 -38.04 34.78 -15.87
N ASP A 8 -39.02 33.99 -16.31
CA ASP A 8 -40.35 33.84 -15.65
C ASP A 8 -41.16 32.72 -16.37
N ARG A 9 -41.58 31.66 -15.65
CA ARG A 9 -42.90 31.43 -15.04
C ARG A 9 -44.09 31.33 -16.02
N GLU A 10 -44.71 30.16 -15.95
CA GLU A 10 -46.16 29.86 -16.08
C GLU A 10 -46.84 29.88 -17.46
N PHE A 11 -47.19 28.68 -17.96
CA PHE A 11 -48.50 28.19 -18.45
C PHE A 11 -48.27 26.78 -19.04
N SER A 12 -48.25 25.69 -18.27
CA SER A 12 -49.36 24.89 -17.74
C SER A 12 -50.17 24.08 -18.79
N ARG A 13 -50.12 22.75 -18.58
CA ARG A 13 -51.11 21.69 -18.90
C ARG A 13 -51.36 21.30 -20.37
N CYS A 14 -50.89 20.10 -20.72
CA CYS A 14 -51.76 18.96 -21.07
C CYS A 14 -50.94 17.65 -21.15
N GLY A 15 -51.34 16.64 -20.38
CA GLY A 15 -51.00 15.23 -20.64
C GLY A 15 -49.71 14.68 -20.02
N GLY A 16 -49.47 14.91 -18.73
CA GLY A 16 -48.52 14.07 -17.99
C GLY A 16 -49.10 12.67 -17.82
N ALA A 17 -48.41 11.64 -18.34
CA ALA A 17 -48.62 10.29 -17.84
C ALA A 17 -48.17 10.30 -16.38
N GLU A 18 -49.15 10.28 -15.47
CA GLU A 18 -48.91 10.25 -14.03
C GLU A 18 -48.04 9.03 -13.70
N GLU A 19 -46.78 9.28 -13.34
CA GLU A 19 -46.01 8.34 -12.56
C GLU A 19 -46.88 7.96 -11.34
N PRO A 20 -46.97 6.67 -10.94
CA PRO A 20 -47.72 6.31 -9.74
C PRO A 20 -47.21 7.19 -8.60
N GLN A 21 -48.09 8.02 -8.02
CA GLN A 21 -47.71 8.90 -6.93
C GLN A 21 -47.20 8.02 -5.78
N THR A 22 -45.90 7.77 -5.72
CA THR A 22 -45.32 7.02 -4.61
C THR A 22 -45.37 7.94 -3.40
N ALA A 23 -46.29 7.70 -2.48
CA ALA A 23 -46.36 8.50 -1.26
C ALA A 23 -45.04 8.38 -0.51
N LYS A 24 -44.41 9.52 -0.20
CA LYS A 24 -43.17 9.59 0.58
C LYS A 24 -43.52 9.69 2.07
N GLY A 25 -43.28 8.61 2.82
CA GLY A 25 -43.46 8.58 4.28
C GLY A 25 -42.13 8.35 5.02
N ILE A 26 -41.99 8.96 6.21
CA ILE A 26 -40.90 8.66 7.15
C ILE A 26 -41.47 7.76 8.25
N VAL A 27 -40.93 6.55 8.38
CA VAL A 27 -41.28 5.60 9.44
C VAL A 27 -40.21 5.68 10.54
N LYS A 28 -40.58 6.23 11.70
CA LYS A 28 -39.68 6.30 12.87
C LYS A 28 -39.89 5.06 13.73
N ILE A 29 -38.81 4.31 14.00
CA ILE A 29 -38.88 3.09 14.81
C ILE A 29 -37.97 3.14 16.03
N ASN A 30 -38.45 2.55 17.14
CA ASN A 30 -37.64 2.23 18.32
C ASN A 30 -37.30 0.74 18.29
N TYR A 31 -36.01 0.41 18.28
CA TYR A 31 -35.49 -0.95 18.10
C TYR A 31 -35.66 -1.87 19.34
N LYS A 32 -36.20 -1.35 20.44
CA LYS A 32 -36.36 -2.12 21.70
C LYS A 32 -37.74 -2.76 21.87
N GLU A 33 -38.76 -2.29 21.14
CA GLU A 33 -40.16 -2.73 21.29
C GLU A 33 -40.78 -3.08 19.93
N ASP A 34 -41.90 -3.82 19.96
CA ASP A 34 -42.71 -4.05 18.77
C ASP A 34 -43.42 -2.75 18.37
N PHE A 35 -43.65 -2.55 17.07
CA PHE A 35 -44.19 -1.30 16.54
C PHE A 35 -45.28 -1.52 15.50
N GLU A 36 -46.10 -0.48 15.30
CA GLU A 36 -47.28 -0.49 14.45
C GLU A 36 -47.08 0.40 13.21
N VAL A 37 -47.52 -0.10 12.05
CA VAL A 37 -47.55 0.66 10.79
C VAL A 37 -48.95 0.60 10.21
N VAL A 38 -49.53 1.75 9.90
CA VAL A 38 -50.83 1.87 9.24
C VAL A 38 -50.61 2.17 7.76
N VAL A 39 -51.16 1.33 6.89
CA VAL A 39 -51.14 1.54 5.44
C VAL A 39 -52.54 1.98 5.00
N GLU A 40 -52.62 3.20 4.49
CA GLU A 40 -53.82 3.79 3.91
C GLU A 40 -53.85 3.56 2.39
N LEU A 41 -54.92 2.97 1.87
CA LEU A 41 -55.07 2.66 0.45
C LEU A 41 -55.90 3.74 -0.26
N MET A 42 -55.38 4.24 -1.38
CA MET A 42 -55.98 5.29 -2.20
C MET A 42 -56.13 4.81 -3.65
N ALA A 43 -57.16 5.27 -4.36
CA ALA A 43 -57.33 5.11 -5.80
C ALA A 43 -57.55 6.49 -6.42
N GLY A 44 -56.50 7.07 -7.00
CA GLY A 44 -56.48 8.51 -7.26
C GLY A 44 -56.58 9.30 -5.95
N ASP A 45 -57.48 10.28 -5.89
CA ASP A 45 -57.73 11.09 -4.69
C ASP A 45 -58.76 10.48 -3.72
N GLU A 46 -59.36 9.33 -4.05
CA GLU A 46 -60.43 8.71 -3.26
C GLU A 46 -59.93 7.51 -2.43
N PRO A 47 -60.51 7.23 -1.24
CA PRO A 47 -60.21 6.05 -0.42
C PRO A 47 -60.50 4.72 -1.14
N TYR A 48 -59.52 3.81 -1.19
CA TYR A 48 -59.72 2.46 -1.72
C TYR A 48 -60.21 1.50 -0.61
N LYS A 49 -61.45 1.04 -0.73
CA LYS A 49 -62.08 0.15 0.27
C LYS A 49 -61.71 -1.31 0.04
N ILE A 50 -61.28 -2.00 1.10
CA ILE A 50 -61.06 -3.46 1.08
C ILE A 50 -62.39 -4.14 1.41
N GLY A 51 -62.83 -5.10 0.60
CA GLY A 51 -64.05 -5.86 0.87
C GLY A 51 -63.91 -6.80 2.07
N GLU A 52 -65.02 -7.06 2.78
CA GLU A 52 -65.03 -7.86 4.02
C GLU A 52 -64.53 -9.32 3.85
N VAL A 53 -64.49 -9.83 2.62
CA VAL A 53 -64.09 -11.20 2.28
C VAL A 53 -62.82 -11.27 1.42
N ASP A 54 -62.16 -10.13 1.18
CA ASP A 54 -60.97 -10.06 0.33
C ASP A 54 -59.72 -10.52 1.10
N ASP A 55 -58.89 -11.32 0.41
CA ASP A 55 -57.57 -11.66 0.89
C ASP A 55 -56.58 -10.59 0.45
N PHE A 56 -55.60 -10.24 1.28
CA PHE A 56 -54.56 -9.29 0.89
C PHE A 56 -53.23 -9.61 1.55
N GLU A 57 -52.13 -9.19 0.92
CA GLU A 57 -50.77 -9.31 1.41
C GLU A 57 -50.06 -7.97 1.28
N ILE A 58 -49.43 -7.51 2.36
CA ILE A 58 -48.59 -6.32 2.38
C ILE A 58 -47.16 -6.76 2.62
N LYS A 59 -46.26 -6.41 1.70
CA LYS A 59 -44.83 -6.69 1.79
C LYS A 59 -44.06 -5.41 2.09
N PHE A 60 -43.31 -5.40 3.19
CA PHE A 60 -42.36 -4.35 3.53
C PHE A 60 -40.95 -4.80 3.19
N GLN A 61 -40.25 -4.04 2.34
CA GLN A 61 -38.91 -4.34 1.85
C GLN A 61 -37.94 -3.23 2.25
N VAL A 62 -36.82 -3.60 2.86
CA VAL A 62 -35.69 -2.70 3.13
C VAL A 62 -34.40 -3.41 2.76
N GLY A 63 -33.70 -2.90 1.74
CA GLY A 63 -32.53 -3.59 1.18
C GLY A 63 -32.91 -4.98 0.65
N VAL A 64 -32.28 -6.03 1.18
CA VAL A 64 -32.58 -7.44 0.82
C VAL A 64 -33.61 -8.11 1.74
N ALA A 65 -34.04 -7.45 2.82
CA ALA A 65 -34.98 -8.00 3.78
C ALA A 65 -36.44 -7.74 3.36
N THR A 66 -37.29 -8.77 3.39
CA THR A 66 -38.71 -8.69 3.04
C THR A 66 -39.60 -9.26 4.15
N TYR A 67 -40.68 -8.55 4.47
CA TYR A 67 -41.64 -8.93 5.50
C TYR A 67 -43.06 -8.88 4.97
N SER A 68 -43.78 -10.00 5.01
CA SER A 68 -45.18 -10.10 4.59
C SER A 68 -46.11 -10.18 5.79
N VAL A 69 -47.19 -9.41 5.76
CA VAL A 69 -48.35 -9.49 6.66
C VAL A 69 -49.62 -9.43 5.82
N GLY A 70 -50.76 -9.79 6.38
CA GLY A 70 -52.02 -9.71 5.63
C GLY A 70 -53.08 -10.68 6.09
N ARG A 71 -54.12 -10.82 5.26
CA ARG A 71 -55.22 -11.77 5.45
C ARG A 71 -55.21 -12.80 4.32
N LYS A 72 -55.21 -14.09 4.68
CA LYS A 72 -55.20 -15.19 3.71
C LYS A 72 -56.19 -16.26 4.12
N ALA A 73 -57.07 -16.65 3.20
CA ALA A 73 -58.18 -17.56 3.46
C ALA A 73 -58.99 -17.15 4.70
N GLY A 74 -59.21 -15.84 4.88
CA GLY A 74 -59.96 -15.29 6.01
C GLY A 74 -59.20 -15.18 7.34
N VAL A 75 -57.99 -15.74 7.46
CA VAL A 75 -57.17 -15.68 8.69
C VAL A 75 -56.23 -14.49 8.64
N TRP A 76 -56.25 -13.68 9.70
CA TRP A 76 -55.39 -12.51 9.87
C TRP A 76 -54.02 -12.90 10.41
N ASN A 77 -52.95 -12.39 9.79
CA ASN A 77 -51.58 -12.59 10.22
C ASN A 77 -50.90 -11.24 10.51
N ARG A 78 -50.81 -10.91 11.81
CA ARG A 78 -50.12 -9.72 12.33
C ARG A 78 -50.56 -8.40 11.69
N CYS A 79 -51.85 -8.30 11.37
CA CYS A 79 -52.50 -7.06 10.98
C CYS A 79 -53.99 -7.11 11.34
N GLU A 80 -54.63 -5.95 11.37
CA GLU A 80 -56.06 -5.74 11.56
C GLU A 80 -56.55 -4.60 10.64
N LEU A 81 -57.84 -4.59 10.32
CA LEU A 81 -58.44 -3.44 9.66
C LEU A 81 -58.66 -2.35 10.72
N ALA A 82 -58.03 -1.19 10.56
CA ALA A 82 -58.19 -0.06 11.49
C ALA A 82 -59.33 0.88 11.04
N ASP A 83 -59.59 0.96 9.73
CA ASP A 83 -60.70 1.68 9.11
C ASP A 83 -60.96 1.08 7.70
N GLU A 84 -62.02 1.51 7.00
CA GLU A 84 -62.45 0.96 5.69
C GLU A 84 -61.36 0.95 4.60
N ASN A 85 -60.40 1.88 4.67
CA ASN A 85 -59.25 1.99 3.76
C ASN A 85 -57.89 1.94 4.48
N LYS A 86 -57.85 1.65 5.78
CA LYS A 86 -56.63 1.64 6.60
C LYS A 86 -56.36 0.27 7.22
N VAL A 87 -55.19 -0.28 6.95
CA VAL A 87 -54.74 -1.55 7.52
C VAL A 87 -53.61 -1.31 8.52
N ARG A 88 -53.84 -1.69 9.78
CA ARG A 88 -52.82 -1.62 10.84
C ARG A 88 -52.05 -2.93 10.91
N CYS A 89 -50.73 -2.85 10.83
CA CYS A 89 -49.81 -3.98 10.82
C CYS A 89 -48.90 -3.96 12.06
N PHE A 90 -48.70 -5.13 12.67
CA PHE A 90 -47.88 -5.30 13.88
C PHE A 90 -46.55 -5.96 13.52
N LEU A 91 -45.44 -5.22 13.65
CA LEU A 91 -44.11 -5.66 13.28
C LEU A 91 -43.22 -5.83 14.51
N SER A 92 -42.47 -6.94 14.56
CA SER A 92 -41.58 -7.25 15.67
C SER A 92 -40.25 -6.48 15.59
N LYS A 93 -39.66 -6.16 16.75
CA LYS A 93 -38.47 -5.28 16.98
C LYS A 93 -37.19 -5.45 16.13
N HIS A 94 -37.05 -6.50 15.32
CA HIS A 94 -35.84 -6.77 14.51
C HIS A 94 -36.11 -6.88 13.01
N LYS A 95 -37.31 -6.52 12.55
CA LYS A 95 -37.70 -6.78 11.16
C LYS A 95 -37.23 -5.65 10.23
N LEU A 96 -37.56 -4.39 10.47
CA LEU A 96 -37.11 -3.31 9.57
C LEU A 96 -35.76 -2.72 9.98
N HIS A 97 -34.82 -2.62 9.03
CA HIS A 97 -33.55 -1.92 9.19
C HIS A 97 -33.67 -0.45 8.78
N VAL A 98 -32.73 0.40 9.21
CA VAL A 98 -32.62 1.79 8.73
C VAL A 98 -32.27 1.76 7.24
N GLY A 99 -33.04 2.47 6.42
CA GLY A 99 -32.84 2.49 4.97
C GLY A 99 -34.09 2.83 4.17
N ARG A 100 -33.99 2.72 2.84
CA ARG A 100 -35.12 2.95 1.93
C ARG A 100 -36.14 1.82 2.10
N LEU A 101 -37.37 2.19 2.43
CA LEU A 101 -38.51 1.30 2.57
C LEU A 101 -39.28 1.25 1.25
N ARG A 102 -39.64 0.06 0.82
CA ARG A 102 -40.62 -0.17 -0.25
C ARG A 102 -41.76 -1.01 0.31
N VAL A 103 -42.99 -0.57 0.12
CA VAL A 103 -44.20 -1.27 0.55
C VAL A 103 -44.97 -1.69 -0.68
N GLU A 104 -45.21 -2.99 -0.84
CA GLU A 104 -46.00 -3.55 -1.93
C GLU A 104 -47.27 -4.15 -1.34
N VAL A 105 -48.42 -3.64 -1.76
CA VAL A 105 -49.74 -4.10 -1.30
C VAL A 105 -50.39 -4.89 -2.41
N TYR A 106 -50.81 -6.12 -2.11
CA TYR A 106 -51.45 -7.06 -2.99
C TYR A 106 -52.86 -7.33 -2.47
N VAL A 107 -53.91 -6.93 -3.18
CA VAL A 107 -55.31 -7.21 -2.77
C VAL A 107 -55.95 -8.17 -3.77
N LYS A 108 -56.51 -9.27 -3.27
CA LYS A 108 -57.21 -10.28 -4.05
C LYS A 108 -58.72 -10.14 -3.84
N THR A 109 -59.39 -9.57 -4.84
CA THR A 109 -60.83 -9.36 -4.85
C THR A 109 -61.53 -10.47 -5.62
N GLN A 110 -62.78 -10.78 -5.28
CA GLN A 110 -63.62 -11.65 -6.11
C GLN A 110 -64.09 -10.86 -7.34
N ASP A 111 -63.84 -11.39 -8.54
CA ASP A 111 -64.26 -10.75 -9.79
C ASP A 111 -64.72 -11.83 -10.78
N ALA A 112 -66.04 -11.84 -11.05
CA ALA A 112 -66.68 -12.83 -11.92
C ALA A 112 -66.24 -12.72 -13.39
N ASN A 113 -65.53 -11.64 -13.77
CA ASN A 113 -65.03 -11.44 -15.13
C ASN A 113 -63.65 -12.07 -15.37
N PHE A 114 -63.05 -12.74 -14.38
CA PHE A 114 -61.76 -13.44 -14.50
C PHE A 114 -61.95 -14.95 -14.42
N ASP A 115 -61.19 -15.71 -15.22
CA ASP A 115 -61.34 -17.17 -15.38
C ASP A 115 -61.20 -17.99 -14.09
N ASN A 116 -60.53 -17.46 -13.07
CA ASN A 116 -60.37 -18.09 -11.74
C ASN A 116 -61.26 -17.45 -10.65
N GLY A 117 -62.17 -16.55 -11.04
CA GLY A 117 -63.08 -15.80 -10.18
C GLY A 117 -62.40 -14.76 -9.26
N LYS A 118 -61.08 -14.53 -9.41
CA LYS A 118 -60.30 -13.68 -8.50
C LYS A 118 -59.38 -12.72 -9.23
N ARG A 119 -59.32 -11.49 -8.76
CA ARG A 119 -58.52 -10.41 -9.33
C ARG A 119 -57.45 -9.95 -8.35
N LEU A 120 -56.24 -9.68 -8.83
CA LEU A 120 -55.13 -9.16 -8.04
C LEU A 120 -54.87 -7.69 -8.35
N HIS A 121 -54.94 -6.83 -7.34
CA HIS A 121 -54.53 -5.42 -7.39
C HIS A 121 -53.18 -5.26 -6.70
N VAL A 122 -52.28 -4.45 -7.27
CA VAL A 122 -50.94 -4.22 -6.70
C VAL A 122 -50.67 -2.73 -6.57
N ALA A 123 -50.47 -2.22 -5.36
CA ALA A 123 -49.98 -0.86 -5.10
C ALA A 123 -48.55 -0.89 -4.57
N ILE A 124 -47.79 0.17 -4.88
CA ILE A 124 -46.40 0.32 -4.43
C ILE A 124 -46.23 1.71 -3.81
N ALA A 125 -45.68 1.76 -2.60
CA ALA A 125 -45.30 2.99 -1.91
C ALA A 125 -43.81 2.95 -1.52
N GLU A 126 -43.16 4.11 -1.46
CA GLU A 126 -41.75 4.22 -1.11
C GLU A 126 -41.52 5.23 0.03
N GLY A 127 -40.72 4.85 1.02
CA GLY A 127 -40.43 5.69 2.18
C GLY A 127 -39.01 5.49 2.71
N VAL A 128 -38.74 6.05 3.89
CA VAL A 128 -37.47 5.88 4.61
C VAL A 128 -37.74 5.46 6.04
N VAL A 129 -36.99 4.46 6.52
CA VAL A 129 -36.99 4.05 7.94
C VAL A 129 -35.87 4.76 8.67
N GLU A 130 -36.20 5.46 9.76
CA GLU A 130 -35.26 6.19 10.62
C GLU A 130 -35.30 5.70 12.07
N LEU A 131 -34.16 5.80 12.78
CA LEU A 131 -34.00 5.32 14.16
C LEU A 131 -34.02 6.49 15.16
N VAL A 132 -34.85 6.39 16.20
CA VAL A 132 -34.94 7.41 17.26
C VAL A 132 -34.49 6.82 18.60
N ARG A 133 -33.69 7.56 19.39
CA ARG A 133 -33.02 7.07 20.61
C ARG A 133 -33.77 7.29 21.94
N GLU A 134 -34.96 7.88 21.93
CA GLU A 134 -35.72 8.21 23.16
C GLU A 134 -36.82 7.18 23.50
N ASN A 135 -37.07 6.95 24.79
CA ASN A 135 -38.04 5.98 25.35
C ASN A 135 -39.51 6.49 25.29
N SER A 136 -39.86 7.23 24.25
CA SER A 136 -41.22 7.76 24.04
C SER A 136 -42.06 6.75 23.27
N ARG A 137 -43.28 6.44 23.74
CA ARG A 137 -44.26 5.64 22.99
C ARG A 137 -44.73 6.48 21.80
N PHE A 138 -44.57 6.02 20.57
CA PHE A 138 -45.01 6.72 19.36
C PHE A 138 -46.36 6.18 18.87
N ASP A 139 -47.18 7.05 18.29
CA ASP A 139 -48.35 6.64 17.50
C ASP A 139 -47.89 5.86 16.25
N ALA A 140 -48.77 5.01 15.71
CA ALA A 140 -48.46 4.18 14.54
C ALA A 140 -48.06 5.02 13.32
N ALA A 141 -47.04 4.59 12.57
CA ALA A 141 -46.58 5.32 11.38
C ALA A 141 -47.57 5.12 10.21
N GLU A 142 -48.04 6.20 9.58
CA GLU A 142 -48.97 6.15 8.43
C GLU A 142 -48.24 6.20 7.07
N ILE A 143 -48.58 5.30 6.14
CA ILE A 143 -48.08 5.26 4.76
C ILE A 143 -49.28 5.21 3.80
N LYS A 144 -49.32 6.09 2.79
CA LYS A 144 -50.32 6.03 1.72
C LYS A 144 -49.84 5.17 0.55
N ALA A 145 -50.67 4.28 0.03
CA ALA A 145 -50.36 3.46 -1.14
C ALA A 145 -51.45 3.62 -2.21
N TYR A 146 -51.04 3.99 -3.43
CA TYR A 146 -51.96 4.27 -4.53
C TYR A 146 -52.14 3.03 -5.40
N MET A 147 -53.38 2.55 -5.49
CA MET A 147 -53.78 1.45 -6.35
C MET A 147 -53.83 1.93 -7.81
N PRO A 148 -53.26 1.18 -8.77
CA PRO A 148 -53.32 1.54 -10.17
C PRO A 148 -54.77 1.53 -10.66
N MET A 149 -55.17 2.61 -11.34
CA MET A 149 -56.42 2.65 -12.10
C MET A 149 -56.42 1.51 -13.13
N VAL A 150 -57.57 0.89 -13.32
CA VAL A 150 -57.70 -0.36 -14.08
C VAL A 150 -57.41 -0.10 -15.56
N LEU A 151 -56.52 -0.87 -16.19
CA LEU A 151 -56.28 -0.82 -17.66
C LEU A 151 -57.58 -1.05 -18.47
N THR A 152 -58.56 -1.75 -17.89
CA THR A 152 -59.91 -1.92 -18.42
C THR A 152 -60.72 -0.62 -18.40
N ASP A 153 -60.53 0.25 -17.41
CA ASP A 153 -61.20 1.56 -17.36
C ASP A 153 -60.57 2.54 -18.34
N ALA A 154 -59.23 2.48 -18.52
CA ALA A 154 -58.52 3.24 -19.55
C ALA A 154 -58.91 2.80 -20.98
N TYR A 155 -59.06 1.49 -21.23
CA TYR A 155 -59.54 0.98 -22.52
C TYR A 155 -61.01 1.36 -22.78
N LYS A 156 -61.88 1.28 -21.78
CA LYS A 156 -63.29 1.75 -21.89
C LYS A 156 -63.36 3.24 -22.21
N LEU A 157 -62.58 4.07 -21.52
CA LEU A 157 -62.50 5.50 -21.78
C LEU A 157 -61.95 5.79 -23.19
N ALA A 158 -60.93 5.05 -23.64
CA ALA A 158 -60.39 5.17 -24.99
C ALA A 158 -61.41 4.76 -26.07
N LYS A 159 -62.19 3.69 -25.82
CA LYS A 159 -63.31 3.27 -26.68
C LYS A 159 -64.39 4.33 -26.78
N GLU A 160 -64.76 4.95 -25.65
CA GLU A 160 -65.72 6.05 -25.60
C GLU A 160 -65.23 7.29 -26.36
N HIS A 161 -63.91 7.48 -26.47
CA HIS A 161 -63.28 8.57 -27.20
C HIS A 161 -62.80 8.18 -28.61
N GLY A 162 -63.37 7.11 -29.18
CA GLY A 162 -63.22 6.79 -30.61
C GLY A 162 -62.09 5.81 -30.96
N TYR A 163 -61.48 5.14 -29.98
CA TYR A 163 -60.50 4.07 -30.26
C TYR A 163 -61.16 2.86 -30.92
N GLY A 164 -60.77 2.57 -32.17
CA GLY A 164 -61.36 1.51 -33.00
C GLY A 164 -60.80 0.11 -32.75
N GLY A 165 -59.60 0.00 -32.17
CA GLY A 165 -58.88 -1.27 -32.01
C GLY A 165 -59.47 -2.19 -30.95
N THR A 166 -58.97 -3.42 -30.94
CA THR A 166 -59.31 -4.45 -29.95
C THR A 166 -58.60 -4.17 -28.62
N GLN A 167 -59.11 -4.78 -27.54
CA GLN A 167 -58.52 -4.66 -26.21
C GLN A 167 -57.09 -5.23 -26.15
N GLU A 168 -56.85 -6.32 -26.88
CA GLU A 168 -55.53 -6.96 -26.98
C GLU A 168 -54.52 -6.07 -27.71
N GLU A 169 -54.92 -5.43 -28.81
CA GLU A 169 -54.08 -4.43 -29.51
C GLU A 169 -53.75 -3.24 -28.61
N TYR A 170 -54.74 -2.73 -27.85
CA TYR A 170 -54.52 -1.62 -26.92
C TYR A 170 -53.48 -1.99 -25.84
N TYR A 171 -53.58 -3.18 -25.24
CA TYR A 171 -52.65 -3.62 -24.19
C TYR A 171 -51.26 -3.96 -24.73
N ASN A 172 -51.16 -4.54 -25.93
CA ASN A 172 -49.86 -4.82 -26.56
C ASN A 172 -49.08 -3.52 -26.81
N THR A 173 -49.77 -2.43 -27.18
CA THR A 173 -49.13 -1.12 -27.39
C THR A 173 -48.45 -0.59 -26.12
N PHE A 174 -49.05 -0.78 -24.95
CA PHE A 174 -48.46 -0.38 -23.66
C PHE A 174 -47.27 -1.25 -23.27
N SER A 175 -47.32 -2.55 -23.56
CA SER A 175 -46.20 -3.48 -23.33
C SER A 175 -44.99 -3.08 -24.18
N ASP A 176 -45.20 -2.80 -25.46
CA ASP A 176 -44.14 -2.40 -26.39
C ASP A 176 -43.49 -1.07 -26.00
N ILE A 177 -44.30 -0.07 -25.62
CA ILE A 177 -43.81 1.21 -25.12
C ILE A 177 -42.98 1.04 -23.85
N THR A 178 -43.42 0.18 -22.93
CA THR A 178 -42.70 -0.06 -21.67
C THR A 178 -41.35 -0.75 -21.93
N SER A 179 -41.31 -1.71 -22.85
CA SER A 179 -40.08 -2.38 -23.28
C SER A 179 -39.09 -1.39 -23.93
N LEU A 180 -39.56 -0.59 -24.89
CA LEU A 180 -38.75 0.43 -25.58
C LEU A 180 -38.23 1.50 -24.62
N LEU A 181 -39.03 1.92 -23.63
CA LEU A 181 -38.57 2.84 -22.58
C LEU A 181 -37.48 2.20 -21.70
N GLY A 182 -37.57 0.89 -21.42
CA GLY A 182 -36.53 0.14 -20.72
C GLY A 182 -35.21 0.12 -21.50
N GLU A 183 -35.28 -0.18 -22.80
CA GLU A 183 -34.13 -0.16 -23.69
C GLU A 183 -33.52 1.24 -23.82
N LEU A 184 -34.34 2.28 -24.02
CA LEU A 184 -33.88 3.67 -24.13
C LEU A 184 -33.17 4.15 -22.86
N ARG A 185 -33.71 3.79 -21.68
CA ARG A 185 -33.06 4.08 -20.38
C ARG A 185 -31.72 3.36 -20.23
N SER A 186 -31.62 2.13 -20.72
CA SER A 186 -30.36 1.37 -20.68
C SER A 186 -29.28 2.00 -21.58
N VAL A 187 -29.66 2.44 -22.78
CA VAL A 187 -28.77 3.15 -23.73
C VAL A 187 -28.31 4.47 -23.14
N ALA A 188 -29.22 5.27 -22.56
CA ALA A 188 -28.89 6.53 -21.90
C ALA A 188 -27.92 6.34 -20.73
N LYS A 189 -28.08 5.27 -19.94
CA LYS A 189 -27.15 4.93 -18.85
C LYS A 189 -25.76 4.57 -19.38
N ASN A 190 -25.68 3.76 -20.42
CA ASN A 190 -24.40 3.37 -21.04
C ASN A 190 -23.69 4.58 -21.66
N GLU A 191 -24.43 5.48 -22.30
CA GLU A 191 -23.87 6.70 -22.88
C GLU A 191 -23.32 7.64 -21.81
N SER A 192 -24.04 7.82 -20.70
CA SER A 192 -23.56 8.61 -19.56
C SER A 192 -22.26 8.03 -18.97
N GLN A 193 -22.17 6.70 -18.85
CA GLN A 193 -20.94 6.03 -18.40
C GLN A 193 -19.78 6.20 -19.40
N ARG A 194 -20.07 6.18 -20.71
CA ARG A 194 -19.07 6.42 -21.77
C ARG A 194 -18.50 7.82 -21.70
N VAL A 195 -19.37 8.85 -21.61
CA VAL A 195 -18.95 10.25 -21.51
C VAL A 195 -18.09 10.49 -20.26
N GLU A 196 -18.47 9.92 -19.12
CA GLU A 196 -17.67 10.00 -17.89
C GLU A 196 -16.30 9.31 -18.03
N ALA A 197 -16.25 8.15 -18.71
CA ALA A 197 -15.01 7.44 -18.98
C ALA A 197 -14.09 8.21 -19.94
N GLU A 198 -14.65 8.88 -20.95
CA GLU A 198 -13.91 9.71 -21.91
C GLU A 198 -13.32 10.95 -21.24
N LYS A 199 -14.09 11.64 -20.38
CA LYS A 199 -13.59 12.75 -19.58
C LYS A 199 -12.42 12.34 -18.68
N LYS A 200 -12.49 11.18 -18.03
CA LYS A 200 -11.38 10.64 -17.24
C LYS A 200 -10.17 10.28 -18.09
N ARG A 201 -10.38 9.75 -19.30
CA ARG A 201 -9.31 9.44 -20.25
C ARG A 201 -8.57 10.72 -20.66
N GLU A 202 -9.27 11.80 -20.97
CA GLU A 202 -8.68 13.11 -21.26
C GLU A 202 -7.87 13.62 -20.06
N GLU A 203 -8.45 13.60 -18.86
CA GLU A 203 -7.76 14.00 -17.63
C GLU A 203 -6.47 13.20 -17.38
N TYR A 204 -6.49 11.87 -17.59
CA TYR A 204 -5.30 11.05 -17.47
C TYR A 204 -4.29 11.31 -18.58
N THR A 205 -4.74 11.59 -19.80
CA THR A 205 -3.88 11.93 -20.94
C THR A 205 -3.13 13.22 -20.68
N ASP A 206 -3.80 14.25 -20.17
CA ASP A 206 -3.18 15.51 -19.76
C ASP A 206 -2.15 15.31 -18.64
N LYS A 207 -2.47 14.49 -17.62
CA LYS A 207 -1.53 14.14 -16.54
C LYS A 207 -0.30 13.40 -17.07
N ILE A 208 -0.47 12.49 -18.02
CA ILE A 208 0.63 11.77 -18.66
C ILE A 208 1.51 12.74 -19.45
N HIS A 209 0.93 13.62 -20.27
CA HIS A 209 1.70 14.62 -21.03
C HIS A 209 2.47 15.58 -20.12
N ALA A 210 1.84 16.07 -19.04
CA ALA A 210 2.51 16.92 -18.06
C ALA A 210 3.69 16.19 -17.38
N THR A 211 3.49 14.92 -17.00
CA THR A 211 4.53 14.09 -16.38
C THR A 211 5.69 13.81 -17.34
N LEU A 212 5.37 13.54 -18.62
CA LEU A 212 6.37 13.29 -19.65
C LEU A 212 7.21 14.54 -19.93
N GLY A 213 6.57 15.71 -20.05
CA GLY A 213 7.26 16.98 -20.25
C GLY A 213 8.24 17.32 -19.11
N GLU A 214 7.85 17.06 -17.86
CA GLU A 214 8.76 17.23 -16.72
C GLU A 214 9.91 16.20 -16.72
N ALA A 215 9.64 14.96 -17.10
CA ALA A 215 10.67 13.92 -17.21
C ALA A 215 11.72 14.27 -18.28
N GLU A 216 11.28 14.78 -19.44
CA GLU A 216 12.16 15.26 -20.52
C GLU A 216 13.00 16.47 -20.08
N ARG A 217 12.39 17.43 -19.38
CA ARG A 217 13.10 18.58 -18.81
C ARG A 217 14.20 18.15 -17.84
N LEU A 218 13.90 17.22 -16.93
CA LEU A 218 14.88 16.68 -15.98
C LEU A 218 15.99 15.89 -16.69
N ALA A 219 15.68 15.15 -17.75
CA ALA A 219 16.68 14.45 -18.56
C ALA A 219 17.65 15.44 -19.25
N ALA A 220 17.14 16.52 -19.82
CA ALA A 220 17.96 17.57 -20.43
C ALA A 220 18.88 18.26 -19.41
N LEU A 221 18.36 18.55 -18.20
CA LEU A 221 19.17 19.14 -17.11
C LEU A 221 20.32 18.22 -16.70
N ARG A 222 20.04 16.92 -16.48
CA ARG A 222 21.06 15.92 -16.15
C ARG A 222 22.13 15.79 -17.22
N LYS A 223 21.74 15.85 -18.50
CA LYS A 223 22.70 15.81 -19.62
C LYS A 223 23.66 17.00 -19.58
N LYS A 224 23.15 18.22 -19.35
CA LYS A 224 23.98 19.43 -19.24
C LYS A 224 24.94 19.37 -18.05
N GLU A 225 24.48 18.86 -16.90
CA GLU A 225 25.34 18.67 -15.72
C GLU A 225 26.47 17.68 -15.98
N TYR A 226 26.17 16.56 -16.65
CA TYR A 226 27.15 15.55 -17.05
C TYR A 226 28.21 16.11 -18.01
N GLU A 227 27.79 16.86 -19.03
CA GLU A 227 28.72 17.52 -19.96
C GLU A 227 29.66 18.48 -19.22
N GLN A 228 29.14 19.27 -18.28
CA GLN A 228 29.97 20.15 -17.45
C GLN A 228 30.95 19.38 -16.57
N GLU A 229 30.54 18.25 -15.99
CA GLU A 229 31.42 17.38 -15.20
C GLU A 229 32.57 16.81 -16.02
N MET A 230 32.29 16.35 -17.25
CA MET A 230 33.29 15.82 -18.16
C MET A 230 34.34 16.87 -18.55
N GLU A 231 33.93 18.11 -18.79
CA GLU A 231 34.88 19.20 -19.07
C GLU A 231 35.73 19.56 -17.85
N VAL A 232 35.13 19.65 -16.66
CA VAL A 232 35.87 19.87 -15.40
C VAL A 232 36.92 18.78 -15.18
N ARG A 233 36.55 17.52 -15.41
CA ARG A 233 37.46 16.37 -15.28
C ARG A 233 38.66 16.49 -16.23
N LYS A 234 38.42 16.79 -17.51
CA LYS A 234 39.52 16.99 -18.49
C LYS A 234 40.49 18.07 -18.05
N VAL A 235 39.98 19.20 -17.55
CA VAL A 235 40.80 20.31 -17.08
C VAL A 235 41.66 19.89 -15.88
N VAL A 236 41.07 19.25 -14.86
CA VAL A 236 41.82 18.81 -13.66
C VAL A 236 42.82 17.70 -13.98
N GLU A 237 42.50 16.79 -14.90
CA GLU A 237 43.40 15.70 -15.29
C GLU A 237 44.60 16.17 -16.12
N ALA A 238 44.45 17.26 -16.88
CA ALA A 238 45.53 17.87 -17.67
C ALA A 238 46.53 18.65 -16.81
N GLU A 239 46.17 19.01 -15.57
CA GLU A 239 47.02 19.77 -14.68
C GLU A 239 48.23 18.93 -14.21
N PRO A 240 49.45 19.49 -14.20
CA PRO A 240 50.62 18.84 -13.63
C PRO A 240 50.38 18.45 -12.18
N LYS A 241 50.27 17.14 -11.94
CA LYS A 241 50.07 16.57 -10.61
C LYS A 241 51.39 16.63 -9.83
N ASP A 242 51.62 17.73 -9.13
CA ASP A 242 52.74 17.90 -8.19
C ASP A 242 52.44 17.17 -6.86
N PRO A 243 53.32 16.27 -6.38
CA PRO A 243 53.16 15.62 -5.09
C PRO A 243 52.99 16.57 -3.89
N GLN A 244 53.45 17.82 -3.96
CA GLN A 244 53.39 18.78 -2.85
C GLN A 244 52.08 19.56 -2.77
N TYR A 245 51.21 19.45 -3.78
CA TYR A 245 49.97 20.23 -3.87
C TYR A 245 48.74 19.35 -4.13
N ASN A 246 47.65 19.69 -3.46
CA ASN A 246 46.30 19.27 -3.83
C ASN A 246 45.81 20.15 -5.00
N ILE A 247 45.10 19.55 -5.95
CA ILE A 247 44.56 20.23 -7.14
C ILE A 247 43.04 20.03 -7.15
N TRP A 248 42.28 21.11 -7.36
CA TRP A 248 40.82 21.06 -7.38
C TRP A 248 40.23 22.13 -8.27
N PHE A 249 38.99 21.92 -8.72
CA PHE A 249 38.31 22.85 -9.63
C PHE A 249 37.23 23.68 -8.94
N ASP A 250 37.38 25.00 -8.98
CA ASP A 250 36.41 25.96 -8.47
C ASP A 250 35.19 26.14 -9.38
N THR A 251 34.03 25.62 -8.98
CA THR A 251 32.82 25.83 -9.78
C THR A 251 32.26 27.26 -9.70
N LYS A 252 32.62 28.04 -8.67
CA LYS A 252 32.20 29.46 -8.61
C LYS A 252 33.04 30.33 -9.54
N THR A 253 34.36 30.13 -9.54
CA THR A 253 35.26 30.96 -10.35
C THR A 253 35.58 30.35 -11.72
N GLY A 254 35.26 29.07 -11.94
CA GLY A 254 35.56 28.35 -13.18
C GLY A 254 37.05 28.05 -13.37
N THR A 255 37.84 28.02 -12.29
CA THR A 255 39.31 27.90 -12.36
C THR A 255 39.85 26.73 -11.56
N VAL A 256 40.95 26.14 -12.01
CA VAL A 256 41.74 25.21 -11.20
C VAL A 256 42.48 25.97 -10.11
N LYS A 257 42.51 25.43 -8.90
CA LYS A 257 43.28 25.93 -7.78
C LYS A 257 44.23 24.84 -7.27
N ARG A 258 45.30 25.31 -6.62
CA ARG A 258 46.30 24.46 -5.97
C ARG A 258 46.48 24.93 -4.54
N THR A 259 46.53 23.99 -3.61
CA THR A 259 46.82 24.25 -2.19
C THR A 259 47.88 23.27 -1.71
N PRO A 260 48.81 23.66 -0.82
CA PRO A 260 49.75 22.72 -0.21
C PRO A 260 49.04 21.50 0.38
N VAL A 261 49.71 20.34 0.38
CA VAL A 261 49.14 19.07 0.89
C VAL A 261 48.74 19.14 2.37
N GLU A 262 49.39 20.00 3.15
CA GLU A 262 49.13 20.19 4.59
C GLU A 262 47.81 20.92 4.87
N ASP A 263 47.25 21.62 3.88
CA ASP A 263 46.00 22.37 4.05
C ASP A 263 44.78 21.43 4.07
N HIS A 264 43.90 21.65 5.04
CA HIS A 264 42.65 20.90 5.17
C HIS A 264 41.71 21.12 3.98
N LEU A 265 40.92 20.10 3.66
CA LEU A 265 39.85 20.14 2.67
C LEU A 265 38.69 21.05 3.14
N SER A 266 38.85 22.37 3.05
CA SER A 266 37.78 23.34 3.35
C SER A 266 37.09 23.77 2.06
N CYS A 267 36.09 23.03 1.58
CA CYS A 267 35.61 23.29 0.23
C CYS A 267 34.09 23.22 0.10
N THR A 268 33.51 24.35 -0.31
CA THR A 268 32.06 24.55 -0.47
C THR A 268 31.61 24.52 -1.93
N THR A 269 32.47 24.09 -2.87
CA THR A 269 32.30 24.45 -4.29
C THR A 269 32.85 23.50 -5.35
N TYR A 270 33.43 22.32 -5.07
CA TYR A 270 34.22 21.58 -6.10
C TYR A 270 33.71 20.18 -6.38
N ARG A 271 33.76 19.76 -7.66
CA ARG A 271 33.25 18.46 -8.16
C ARG A 271 34.32 17.36 -8.24
N VAL A 272 35.58 17.70 -8.54
CA VAL A 272 36.70 16.75 -8.72
C VAL A 272 37.93 17.24 -7.95
N TYR A 273 38.57 16.34 -7.20
CA TYR A 273 39.78 16.62 -6.41
C TYR A 273 40.87 15.60 -6.68
N TYR A 274 42.07 16.14 -6.76
CA TYR A 274 43.29 15.37 -6.77
C TYR A 274 44.11 15.70 -5.53
N MET A 275 44.41 14.69 -4.71
CA MET A 275 45.26 14.89 -3.54
C MET A 275 46.72 14.66 -3.89
N GLY A 276 47.60 15.53 -3.41
CA GLY A 276 49.04 15.33 -3.51
C GLY A 276 49.50 14.09 -2.74
N ALA A 277 50.79 13.79 -2.82
CA ALA A 277 51.34 12.63 -2.10
C ALA A 277 51.36 12.90 -0.61
N TYR A 278 50.73 12.01 0.16
CA TYR A 278 50.63 12.16 1.61
C TYR A 278 50.89 10.82 2.30
N THR A 279 51.79 10.81 3.29
CA THR A 279 52.03 9.63 4.13
C THR A 279 51.13 9.70 5.36
N VAL A 280 50.10 8.86 5.41
CA VAL A 280 49.16 8.82 6.53
C VAL A 280 49.73 7.95 7.65
N LYS A 281 50.09 8.59 8.77
CA LYS A 281 50.57 7.91 9.97
C LYS A 281 49.46 7.86 11.03
N GLY A 282 49.10 6.66 11.49
CA GLY A 282 48.14 6.49 12.58
C GLY A 282 46.70 6.80 12.18
N ARG A 283 46.02 7.65 12.95
CA ARG A 283 44.60 8.00 12.77
C ARG A 283 44.44 9.15 11.79
N LEU A 284 43.67 8.94 10.74
CA LEU A 284 43.22 9.99 9.86
C LEU A 284 41.96 10.64 10.45
N GLY A 285 41.96 11.95 10.64
CA GLY A 285 40.77 12.69 11.11
C GLY A 285 39.63 12.69 10.07
N ARG A 286 38.42 13.06 10.50
CA ARG A 286 37.29 13.27 9.57
C ARG A 286 37.63 14.42 8.63
N PHE A 287 37.39 14.27 7.33
CA PHE A 287 37.34 15.42 6.43
C PHE A 287 36.00 16.15 6.64
N SER A 288 35.90 16.96 7.70
CA SER A 288 34.74 17.80 7.93
C SER A 288 34.83 19.09 7.13
N ALA A 289 33.71 19.54 6.56
CA ALA A 289 33.56 20.95 6.21
C ALA A 289 33.79 21.81 7.48
N PRO A 290 34.43 22.98 7.38
CA PRO A 290 34.85 23.76 8.56
C PRO A 290 33.70 24.23 9.48
N TYR A 291 32.42 24.03 9.13
CA TYR A 291 31.29 24.65 9.83
C TYR A 291 30.03 23.79 10.03
N SER A 292 30.03 22.47 9.85
CA SER A 292 28.80 21.69 10.09
C SER A 292 29.00 20.19 10.35
N ASN A 293 28.07 19.61 11.11
CA ASN A 293 27.85 18.16 11.20
C ASN A 293 27.34 17.54 9.87
N SER A 294 27.30 18.31 8.77
CA SER A 294 26.61 17.95 7.52
C SER A 294 27.51 17.35 6.42
N GLY A 295 28.78 17.04 6.72
CA GLY A 295 29.75 16.47 5.77
C GLY A 295 29.99 17.33 4.51
N ASN A 296 30.62 16.76 3.47
CA ASN A 296 30.90 17.46 2.22
C ASN A 296 29.81 17.24 1.17
N GLN A 297 29.17 18.32 0.71
CA GLN A 297 28.03 18.25 -0.21
C GLN A 297 28.39 18.54 -1.68
N TYR A 298 29.68 18.67 -1.98
CA TYR A 298 30.14 19.19 -3.28
C TYR A 298 31.07 18.22 -4.00
N VAL A 299 31.99 17.57 -3.28
CA VAL A 299 32.94 16.63 -3.86
C VAL A 299 32.20 15.43 -4.42
N LYS A 300 32.28 15.23 -5.74
CA LYS A 300 31.72 14.06 -6.42
C LYS A 300 32.78 12.99 -6.67
N GLU A 301 34.01 13.41 -6.93
CA GLU A 301 35.12 12.51 -7.23
C GLU A 301 36.38 12.94 -6.50
N LEU A 302 37.11 11.98 -5.97
CA LEU A 302 38.35 12.20 -5.22
C LEU A 302 39.41 11.17 -5.61
N ASP A 303 40.62 11.62 -5.91
CA ASP A 303 41.76 10.76 -6.18
C ASP A 303 42.75 10.74 -5.02
N LEU A 304 42.87 9.59 -4.34
CA LEU A 304 43.78 9.33 -3.22
C LEU A 304 44.91 8.34 -3.59
N SER A 305 45.10 8.06 -4.87
CA SER A 305 46.05 7.04 -5.37
C SER A 305 47.51 7.31 -5.03
N ARG A 306 47.85 8.55 -4.66
CA ARG A 306 49.21 8.95 -4.26
C ARG A 306 49.48 8.89 -2.78
N TRP A 307 48.50 8.50 -1.98
CA TRP A 307 48.68 8.41 -0.55
C TRP A 307 49.41 7.13 -0.18
N ASP A 308 50.46 7.25 0.62
CA ASP A 308 51.07 6.11 1.30
C ASP A 308 50.29 5.86 2.60
N THR A 309 49.47 4.82 2.59
CA THR A 309 48.64 4.43 3.73
C THR A 309 49.17 3.21 4.47
N THR A 310 50.44 2.84 4.25
CA THR A 310 51.02 1.63 4.87
C THR A 310 51.07 1.71 6.39
N LEU A 311 51.07 2.91 6.97
CA LEU A 311 51.11 3.16 8.43
C LEU A 311 49.77 3.63 9.01
N MET A 312 48.72 3.64 8.21
CA MET A 312 47.39 4.10 8.61
C MET A 312 46.66 3.03 9.42
N THR A 313 46.13 3.42 10.58
CA THR A 313 45.46 2.51 11.53
C THR A 313 43.98 2.82 11.76
N ASP A 314 43.51 4.02 11.38
CA ASP A 314 42.11 4.41 11.59
C ASP A 314 41.66 5.39 10.50
N VAL A 315 40.55 5.05 9.85
CA VAL A 315 39.85 5.81 8.78
C VAL A 315 38.41 6.16 9.16
N SER A 316 38.09 6.11 10.45
CA SER A 316 36.74 6.33 10.95
C SER A 316 36.22 7.72 10.57
N GLY A 317 35.06 7.75 9.94
CA GLY A 317 34.37 8.97 9.50
C GLY A 317 35.09 9.75 8.40
N MET A 318 36.03 9.14 7.67
CA MET A 318 36.83 9.80 6.64
C MET A 318 35.95 10.57 5.64
N PHE A 319 34.86 9.95 5.16
CA PHE A 319 33.87 10.53 4.24
C PHE A 319 32.48 10.63 4.85
N TYR A 320 32.38 10.74 6.17
CA TYR A 320 31.09 10.85 6.85
C TYR A 320 30.25 12.01 6.29
N ASN A 321 29.05 11.68 5.82
CA ASN A 321 28.05 12.59 5.28
C ASN A 321 28.49 13.32 4.00
N TRP A 322 29.32 12.65 3.18
CA TRP A 322 29.70 13.12 1.85
C TRP A 322 28.62 12.79 0.81
N VAL A 323 27.44 13.40 0.93
CA VAL A 323 26.22 13.06 0.18
C VAL A 323 26.34 13.17 -1.35
N ALA A 324 27.29 13.97 -1.85
CA ALA A 324 27.54 14.15 -3.29
C ALA A 324 28.60 13.19 -3.85
N LEU A 325 29.33 12.46 -2.99
CA LEU A 325 30.44 11.60 -3.38
C LEU A 325 29.94 10.42 -4.22
N ARG A 326 30.49 10.26 -5.41
CA ARG A 326 30.15 9.21 -6.37
C ARG A 326 31.26 8.18 -6.53
N SER A 327 32.51 8.60 -6.40
CA SER A 327 33.67 7.72 -6.50
C SER A 327 34.88 8.26 -5.76
N VAL A 328 35.73 7.34 -5.28
CA VAL A 328 37.04 7.63 -4.72
C VAL A 328 38.05 6.63 -5.30
N ASN A 329 39.18 7.12 -5.78
CA ASN A 329 40.27 6.26 -6.23
C ASN A 329 41.18 5.88 -5.06
N PHE A 330 41.09 4.62 -4.63
CA PHE A 330 41.89 4.02 -3.55
C PHE A 330 43.08 3.19 -4.06
N TYR A 331 43.57 3.42 -5.29
CA TYR A 331 44.69 2.66 -5.81
C TYR A 331 45.89 2.63 -4.83
N GLY A 332 46.38 1.42 -4.52
CA GLY A 332 47.46 1.19 -3.56
C GLY A 332 47.01 0.98 -2.10
N TRP A 333 45.74 1.22 -1.76
CA TRP A 333 45.24 1.05 -0.40
C TRP A 333 44.90 -0.42 -0.12
N THR A 334 45.60 -1.01 0.86
CA THR A 334 45.39 -2.42 1.26
C THR A 334 44.54 -2.59 2.50
N MET A 335 44.33 -1.54 3.30
CA MET A 335 43.61 -1.57 4.59
C MET A 335 44.13 -2.62 5.61
N LYS A 336 45.32 -3.19 5.42
CA LYS A 336 45.81 -4.33 6.23
C LYS A 336 46.09 -3.99 7.71
N ASN A 337 46.45 -2.74 7.98
CA ASN A 337 46.79 -2.22 9.32
C ASN A 337 45.66 -1.42 9.96
N VAL A 338 44.56 -1.19 9.23
CA VAL A 338 43.43 -0.41 9.72
C VAL A 338 42.65 -1.21 10.75
N ARG A 339 42.45 -0.62 11.92
CA ARG A 339 41.70 -1.17 13.06
C ARG A 339 40.30 -0.56 13.19
N GLY A 340 40.13 0.70 12.78
CA GLY A 340 38.86 1.41 12.84
C GLY A 340 38.44 1.97 11.48
N ALA A 341 37.22 1.67 11.05
CA ALA A 341 36.58 2.22 9.86
C ALA A 341 35.13 2.67 10.17
N ASN A 342 34.89 3.06 11.42
CA ASN A 342 33.56 3.41 11.89
C ASN A 342 32.99 4.59 11.09
N GLY A 343 31.83 4.41 10.47
CA GLY A 343 31.16 5.45 9.68
C GLY A 343 31.98 6.01 8.50
N MET A 344 32.93 5.24 7.95
CA MET A 344 33.85 5.74 6.91
C MET A 344 33.12 6.38 5.72
N PHE A 345 32.02 5.79 5.25
CA PHE A 345 31.15 6.29 4.19
C PHE A 345 29.70 6.49 4.64
N GLU A 346 29.47 6.65 5.94
CA GLU A 346 28.10 6.82 6.43
C GLU A 346 27.42 8.04 5.79
N ASN A 347 26.18 7.90 5.31
CA ASN A 347 25.42 8.92 4.57
C ASN A 347 26.10 9.40 3.27
N CYS A 348 26.79 8.51 2.54
CA CYS A 348 27.26 8.76 1.17
C CYS A 348 26.23 8.30 0.12
N ASP A 349 25.04 8.91 0.11
CA ASP A 349 23.89 8.46 -0.69
C ASP A 349 24.16 8.37 -2.20
N SER A 350 25.03 9.23 -2.74
CA SER A 350 25.39 9.25 -4.17
C SER A 350 26.47 8.22 -4.55
N LEU A 351 27.07 7.52 -3.58
CA LEU A 351 28.15 6.56 -3.83
C LEU A 351 27.57 5.32 -4.48
N LYS A 352 27.89 5.10 -5.76
CA LYS A 352 27.39 3.93 -6.50
C LYS A 352 28.34 2.75 -6.47
N TYR A 353 29.62 3.04 -6.68
CA TYR A 353 30.67 2.04 -6.78
C TYR A 353 31.93 2.53 -6.05
N ILE A 354 32.62 1.60 -5.41
CA ILE A 354 33.92 1.80 -4.78
C ILE A 354 34.77 0.55 -5.00
N ASP A 355 35.97 0.73 -5.53
CA ASP A 355 36.91 -0.37 -5.69
C ASP A 355 37.51 -0.73 -4.34
N THR A 356 37.08 -1.87 -3.80
CA THR A 356 37.54 -2.45 -2.53
C THR A 356 38.28 -3.77 -2.74
N SER A 357 38.61 -4.11 -3.99
CA SER A 357 39.25 -5.38 -4.39
C SER A 357 40.65 -5.61 -3.80
N SER A 358 41.27 -4.56 -3.24
CA SER A 358 42.58 -4.61 -2.57
C SER A 358 42.48 -4.58 -1.05
N TRP A 359 41.29 -4.41 -0.49
CA TRP A 359 41.09 -4.25 0.95
C TRP A 359 41.16 -5.59 1.67
N GLN A 360 42.24 -5.78 2.42
CA GLN A 360 42.51 -7.00 3.18
C GLN A 360 41.83 -7.00 4.55
N MET A 361 41.67 -5.84 5.20
CA MET A 361 40.96 -5.67 6.48
C MET A 361 41.36 -6.56 7.68
N LYS A 362 42.44 -7.34 7.58
CA LYS A 362 42.84 -8.32 8.61
C LYS A 362 42.97 -7.79 10.05
N SER A 363 43.25 -6.50 10.23
CA SER A 363 43.36 -5.88 11.56
C SER A 363 42.09 -5.15 12.01
N LEU A 364 41.02 -5.18 11.21
CA LEU A 364 39.84 -4.35 11.42
C LEU A 364 39.03 -4.87 12.60
N GLN A 365 38.84 -4.02 13.61
CA GLN A 365 38.13 -4.35 14.85
C GLN A 365 36.74 -3.70 14.92
N ASN A 366 36.57 -2.53 14.29
CA ASN A 366 35.32 -1.78 14.29
C ASN A 366 35.00 -1.28 12.88
N ALA A 367 33.91 -1.81 12.32
CA ALA A 367 33.32 -1.39 11.04
C ALA A 367 31.88 -0.89 11.23
N SER A 368 31.50 -0.48 12.44
CA SER A 368 30.12 -0.04 12.67
C SER A 368 29.81 1.17 11.78
N TYR A 369 28.61 1.21 11.20
CA TYR A 369 28.17 2.25 10.29
C TYR A 369 28.99 2.43 9.00
N MET A 370 29.97 1.58 8.67
CA MET A 370 30.96 1.85 7.61
C MET A 370 30.34 2.28 6.27
N PHE A 371 29.24 1.65 5.84
CA PHE A 371 28.46 1.98 4.64
C PHE A 371 27.00 2.33 4.98
N SER A 372 26.69 2.67 6.24
CA SER A 372 25.33 3.01 6.66
C SER A 372 24.77 4.17 5.83
N TYR A 373 23.54 4.02 5.33
CA TYR A 373 22.85 4.96 4.45
C TYR A 373 23.55 5.21 3.09
N CYS A 374 24.45 4.33 2.62
CA CYS A 374 24.90 4.37 1.22
C CYS A 374 23.79 3.86 0.28
N THR A 375 22.69 4.62 0.15
CA THR A 375 21.47 4.19 -0.55
C THR A 375 21.67 3.96 -2.05
N GLY A 376 22.67 4.61 -2.66
CA GLY A 376 23.05 4.43 -4.06
C GLY A 376 24.03 3.29 -4.35
N LEU A 377 24.62 2.66 -3.33
CA LEU A 377 25.66 1.62 -3.51
C LEU A 377 25.01 0.36 -4.10
N ASP A 378 25.45 -0.05 -5.29
CA ASP A 378 24.83 -1.15 -6.05
C ASP A 378 25.56 -2.49 -5.92
N ALA A 379 26.89 -2.44 -5.86
CA ALA A 379 27.79 -3.59 -5.72
C ALA A 379 29.01 -3.26 -4.86
N LEU A 380 29.56 -4.28 -4.21
CA LEU A 380 30.77 -4.17 -3.39
C LEU A 380 31.59 -5.46 -3.47
N ASP A 381 32.86 -5.35 -3.84
CA ASP A 381 33.78 -6.50 -3.85
C ASP A 381 34.36 -6.76 -2.45
N THR A 382 33.83 -7.78 -1.79
CA THR A 382 34.26 -8.21 -0.45
C THR A 382 35.19 -9.42 -0.48
N SER A 383 35.69 -9.83 -1.65
CA SER A 383 36.37 -11.11 -1.87
C SER A 383 37.71 -11.27 -1.12
N LYS A 384 38.35 -10.15 -0.75
CA LYS A 384 39.61 -10.10 0.01
C LYS A 384 39.46 -9.66 1.47
N TRP A 385 38.23 -9.39 1.91
CA TRP A 385 38.01 -8.93 3.27
C TRP A 385 38.27 -10.06 4.26
N ASP A 386 39.31 -9.91 5.08
CA ASP A 386 39.58 -10.73 6.26
C ASP A 386 38.99 -10.02 7.47
N LEU A 387 37.82 -10.48 7.91
CA LEU A 387 37.09 -9.91 9.06
C LEU A 387 37.34 -10.69 10.36
N SER A 388 38.38 -11.53 10.43
CA SER A 388 38.60 -12.43 11.57
C SER A 388 38.77 -11.68 12.90
N GLU A 389 39.26 -10.44 12.88
CA GLU A 389 39.46 -9.59 14.06
C GLU A 389 38.27 -8.64 14.34
N LEU A 390 37.22 -8.68 13.51
CA LEU A 390 36.09 -7.76 13.62
C LEU A 390 35.29 -8.04 14.89
N THR A 391 35.13 -7.03 15.75
CA THR A 391 34.35 -7.12 16.98
C THR A 391 33.00 -6.43 16.89
N SER A 392 32.87 -5.39 16.06
CA SER A 392 31.61 -4.68 15.82
C SER A 392 31.37 -4.44 14.33
N GLY A 393 30.26 -4.99 13.83
CA GLY A 393 29.69 -4.73 12.51
C GLY A 393 28.29 -4.10 12.59
N SER A 394 27.90 -3.55 13.75
CA SER A 394 26.58 -2.94 13.94
C SER A 394 26.34 -1.85 12.88
N PHE A 395 25.15 -1.84 12.28
CA PHE A 395 24.77 -0.86 11.25
C PHE A 395 25.64 -0.84 9.99
N MET A 396 26.57 -1.79 9.79
CA MET A 396 27.62 -1.70 8.75
C MET A 396 27.07 -1.40 7.33
N PHE A 397 25.94 -2.00 6.96
CA PHE A 397 25.27 -1.82 5.67
C PHE A 397 23.84 -1.30 5.81
N ARG A 398 23.45 -0.75 6.96
CA ARG A 398 22.07 -0.28 7.19
C ARG A 398 21.63 0.67 6.08
N ASN A 399 20.42 0.48 5.53
CA ASN A 399 19.87 1.28 4.44
C ASN A 399 20.74 1.33 3.16
N CYS A 400 21.57 0.33 2.88
CA CYS A 400 22.15 0.14 1.54
C CYS A 400 21.08 -0.42 0.59
N SER A 401 20.05 0.37 0.30
CA SER A 401 18.82 -0.10 -0.37
C SER A 401 19.02 -0.52 -1.82
N SER A 402 20.07 -0.05 -2.50
CA SER A 402 20.40 -0.44 -3.88
C SER A 402 21.33 -1.65 -3.98
N LEU A 403 21.93 -2.09 -2.86
CA LEU A 403 22.93 -3.17 -2.84
C LEU A 403 22.24 -4.51 -3.14
N GLN A 404 22.57 -5.12 -4.29
CA GLN A 404 21.90 -6.34 -4.75
C GLN A 404 22.64 -7.61 -4.35
N GLU A 405 23.97 -7.54 -4.36
CA GLU A 405 24.87 -8.67 -4.14
C GLU A 405 25.95 -8.29 -3.14
N LEU A 406 26.25 -9.22 -2.23
CA LEU A 406 27.30 -9.09 -1.24
C LEU A 406 27.85 -10.48 -0.92
N ASP A 407 29.09 -10.75 -1.28
CA ASP A 407 29.70 -12.05 -0.99
C ASP A 407 30.21 -12.11 0.46
N THR A 408 29.40 -12.72 1.33
CA THR A 408 29.75 -12.97 2.73
C THR A 408 30.37 -14.34 2.96
N SER A 409 30.53 -15.16 1.92
CA SER A 409 30.87 -16.60 2.04
C SER A 409 32.25 -16.89 2.64
N LYS A 410 33.14 -15.88 2.65
CA LYS A 410 34.50 -15.96 3.19
C LYS A 410 34.67 -15.20 4.51
N TRP A 411 33.62 -14.58 5.03
CA TRP A 411 33.72 -13.79 6.25
C TRP A 411 33.88 -14.69 7.47
N ASP A 412 35.05 -14.64 8.11
CA ASP A 412 35.22 -15.14 9.47
C ASP A 412 34.74 -14.08 10.46
N LEU A 413 33.60 -14.31 11.11
CA LEU A 413 33.03 -13.42 12.12
C LEU A 413 33.14 -13.99 13.54
N SER A 414 34.05 -14.93 13.78
CA SER A 414 34.18 -15.64 15.06
C SER A 414 34.40 -14.72 16.27
N ASN A 415 34.95 -13.52 16.03
CA ASN A 415 35.20 -12.50 17.05
C ASN A 415 34.11 -11.43 17.17
N ILE A 416 33.09 -11.44 16.30
CA ILE A 416 32.06 -10.39 16.29
C ILE A 416 31.14 -10.52 17.50
N LYS A 417 30.87 -9.39 18.15
CA LYS A 417 30.00 -9.27 19.32
C LYS A 417 28.71 -8.54 19.01
N TRP A 418 28.81 -7.49 18.19
CA TRP A 418 27.71 -6.56 17.90
C TRP A 418 27.39 -6.57 16.40
N THR A 419 26.19 -7.03 16.06
CA THR A 419 25.67 -7.19 14.69
C THR A 419 24.31 -6.51 14.49
N GLU A 420 23.87 -5.71 15.46
CA GLU A 420 22.58 -5.06 15.44
C GLU A 420 22.44 -4.21 14.18
N PHE A 421 21.30 -4.32 13.50
CA PHE A 421 20.98 -3.56 12.30
C PHE A 421 21.97 -3.70 11.14
N MET A 422 22.86 -4.70 11.14
CA MET A 422 23.96 -4.81 10.16
C MET A 422 23.48 -4.72 8.70
N PHE A 423 22.38 -5.37 8.35
CA PHE A 423 21.78 -5.35 7.02
C PHE A 423 20.38 -4.72 7.01
N GLN A 424 19.98 -4.03 8.08
CA GLN A 424 18.64 -3.46 8.18
C GLN A 424 18.32 -2.61 6.94
N LYS A 425 17.18 -2.86 6.29
CA LYS A 425 16.70 -2.14 5.10
C LYS A 425 17.62 -2.20 3.87
N CYS A 426 18.44 -3.25 3.73
CA CYS A 426 19.06 -3.61 2.46
C CYS A 426 18.01 -4.26 1.53
N SER A 427 16.98 -3.51 1.13
CA SER A 427 15.75 -4.06 0.52
C SER A 427 15.95 -4.73 -0.84
N SER A 428 17.06 -4.47 -1.53
CA SER A 428 17.41 -5.11 -2.82
C SER A 428 18.33 -6.33 -2.69
N LEU A 429 18.89 -6.59 -1.50
CA LEU A 429 19.86 -7.66 -1.29
C LEU A 429 19.18 -9.03 -1.44
N LYS A 430 19.73 -9.89 -2.31
CA LYS A 430 19.08 -11.17 -2.67
C LYS A 430 19.63 -12.37 -1.93
N LYS A 431 20.91 -12.32 -1.55
CA LYS A 431 21.63 -13.47 -1.00
C LYS A 431 22.59 -13.05 0.11
N LEU A 432 22.62 -13.84 1.17
CA LEU A 432 23.63 -13.81 2.21
C LEU A 432 24.05 -15.25 2.55
N ASP A 433 25.36 -15.49 2.59
CA ASP A 433 25.94 -16.80 2.87
C ASP A 433 26.99 -16.70 3.97
N PHE A 434 26.67 -17.24 5.14
CA PHE A 434 27.52 -17.27 6.32
C PHE A 434 27.97 -18.69 6.68
N ARG A 435 27.87 -19.68 5.78
CA ARG A 435 28.16 -21.10 6.11
C ARG A 435 29.56 -21.32 6.68
N ASN A 436 30.54 -20.54 6.22
CA ASN A 436 31.93 -20.62 6.68
C ASN A 436 32.24 -19.71 7.87
N SER A 437 31.25 -18.97 8.38
CA SER A 437 31.41 -18.07 9.52
C SER A 437 31.05 -18.76 10.84
N THR A 438 31.30 -18.09 11.97
CA THR A 438 30.72 -18.45 13.26
C THR A 438 30.34 -17.19 14.05
N PHE A 439 29.14 -17.14 14.65
CA PHE A 439 28.68 -16.00 15.47
C PHE A 439 28.79 -16.32 16.97
N ARG A 440 29.95 -16.82 17.41
CA ARG A 440 30.11 -17.38 18.77
C ARG A 440 29.91 -16.36 19.88
N LYS A 441 30.32 -15.11 19.65
CA LYS A 441 30.30 -14.05 20.67
C LYS A 441 29.10 -13.10 20.57
N VAL A 442 28.16 -13.38 19.67
CA VAL A 442 26.96 -12.54 19.49
C VAL A 442 25.92 -12.90 20.56
N GLU A 443 25.64 -11.93 21.44
CA GLU A 443 24.60 -12.08 22.47
C GLU A 443 23.23 -11.59 22.00
N GLY A 444 23.21 -10.65 21.04
CA GLY A 444 22.00 -10.08 20.46
C GLY A 444 22.23 -9.65 19.01
N ALA A 445 21.24 -9.91 18.15
CA ALA A 445 21.26 -9.59 16.72
C ALA A 445 20.01 -8.80 16.32
N SER A 446 19.66 -7.80 17.12
CA SER A 446 18.44 -6.99 16.96
C SER A 446 18.34 -6.40 15.56
N ASP A 447 17.22 -6.67 14.89
CA ASP A 447 16.87 -6.15 13.56
C ASP A 447 17.98 -6.32 12.50
N MET A 448 18.86 -7.32 12.65
CA MET A 448 19.99 -7.54 11.75
C MET A 448 19.54 -7.70 10.29
N PHE A 449 18.40 -8.36 10.08
CA PHE A 449 17.80 -8.63 8.76
C PHE A 449 16.47 -7.90 8.53
N TYR A 450 16.10 -6.95 9.40
CA TYR A 450 14.82 -6.25 9.28
C TYR A 450 14.71 -5.47 7.96
N GLY A 451 13.70 -5.75 7.14
CA GLY A 451 13.44 -5.03 5.89
C GLY A 451 14.41 -5.37 4.75
N VAL A 452 15.02 -6.56 4.79
CA VAL A 452 15.76 -7.13 3.65
C VAL A 452 14.77 -7.84 2.73
N ASP A 453 13.82 -7.06 2.19
CA ASP A 453 12.57 -7.58 1.60
C ASP A 453 12.77 -8.47 0.37
N SER A 454 13.92 -8.35 -0.30
CA SER A 454 14.26 -9.15 -1.48
C SER A 454 15.11 -10.39 -1.21
N LEU A 455 15.41 -10.70 0.06
CA LEU A 455 16.24 -11.84 0.43
C LEU A 455 15.59 -13.15 -0.01
N GLN A 456 16.24 -13.87 -0.92
CA GLN A 456 15.79 -15.17 -1.43
C GLN A 456 16.60 -16.31 -0.82
N GLU A 457 17.90 -16.11 -0.61
CA GLU A 457 18.82 -17.07 -0.03
C GLU A 457 19.46 -16.50 1.23
N LEU A 458 19.24 -17.17 2.36
CA LEU A 458 19.96 -16.91 3.60
C LEU A 458 20.53 -18.22 4.13
N TRP A 459 21.85 -18.28 4.22
CA TRP A 459 22.57 -19.38 4.84
C TRP A 459 23.24 -18.84 6.10
N LEU A 460 22.71 -19.15 7.29
CA LEU A 460 23.35 -18.78 8.56
C LEU A 460 24.60 -19.66 8.83
N PRO A 461 25.41 -19.45 9.87
CA PRO A 461 26.57 -20.31 10.15
C PRO A 461 26.24 -21.52 11.01
N LEU A 462 27.25 -22.39 11.14
CA LEU A 462 27.22 -23.60 11.97
C LEU A 462 27.07 -23.34 13.48
N THR A 463 27.29 -22.13 14.01
CA THR A 463 27.20 -21.86 15.47
C THR A 463 26.83 -20.42 15.87
N PHE A 464 25.91 -20.29 16.84
CA PHE A 464 25.60 -19.07 17.61
C PHE A 464 25.67 -19.37 19.12
N ASP A 465 26.86 -19.37 19.71
CA ASP A 465 27.05 -19.94 21.06
C ASP A 465 26.28 -19.17 22.16
N LEU A 466 26.25 -17.83 22.08
CA LEU A 466 25.64 -16.96 23.11
C LEU A 466 24.26 -16.40 22.76
N LEU A 467 23.81 -16.54 21.51
CA LEU A 467 22.57 -15.91 21.05
C LEU A 467 21.35 -16.57 21.68
N LYS A 468 20.43 -15.75 22.21
CA LYS A 468 19.18 -16.22 22.83
C LYS A 468 17.97 -16.08 21.92
N GLU A 469 17.96 -15.02 21.09
CA GLU A 469 16.86 -14.72 20.19
C GLU A 469 17.40 -14.17 18.87
N LEU A 470 16.87 -14.67 17.75
CA LEU A 470 17.08 -14.11 16.42
C LEU A 470 15.72 -13.82 15.78
N LYS A 471 15.47 -12.55 15.46
CA LYS A 471 14.30 -12.15 14.69
C LYS A 471 14.70 -11.98 13.23
N ILE A 472 14.05 -12.74 12.35
CA ILE A 472 14.25 -12.66 10.90
C ILE A 472 12.89 -12.28 10.29
N ASN A 473 12.67 -10.98 10.19
CA ASN A 473 11.44 -10.37 9.70
C ASN A 473 11.72 -9.39 8.55
N GLY A 474 10.75 -9.18 7.66
CA GLY A 474 10.97 -8.45 6.41
C GLY A 474 11.85 -9.22 5.43
N THR A 475 11.72 -10.54 5.40
CA THR A 475 12.45 -11.48 4.50
C THR A 475 11.46 -12.42 3.81
N SER A 476 10.26 -11.93 3.51
CA SER A 476 9.13 -12.76 3.05
C SER A 476 9.38 -13.58 1.76
N LYS A 477 10.42 -13.25 0.99
CA LYS A 477 10.86 -14.00 -0.19
C LYS A 477 11.77 -15.19 0.11
N TRP A 478 12.29 -15.31 1.33
CA TRP A 478 13.22 -16.38 1.69
C TRP A 478 12.54 -17.74 1.66
N GLY A 479 12.94 -18.59 0.72
CA GLY A 479 12.30 -19.89 0.45
C GLY A 479 11.32 -19.91 -0.73
N GLU A 480 11.22 -18.84 -1.53
CA GLU A 480 10.40 -18.81 -2.76
C GLU A 480 11.08 -19.52 -3.93
N THR A 481 12.41 -19.56 -3.93
CA THR A 481 13.22 -20.24 -4.94
C THR A 481 13.68 -21.61 -4.45
N GLU A 482 14.10 -22.48 -5.36
CA GLU A 482 14.64 -23.80 -5.01
C GLU A 482 15.87 -23.67 -4.09
N GLU A 483 16.80 -22.78 -4.44
CA GLU A 483 17.99 -22.45 -3.65
C GLU A 483 17.61 -21.84 -2.29
N GLY A 484 16.62 -20.95 -2.26
CA GLY A 484 16.13 -20.35 -1.02
C GLY A 484 15.50 -21.38 -0.08
N LEU A 485 14.76 -22.34 -0.63
CA LEU A 485 14.19 -23.44 0.15
C LEU A 485 15.28 -24.37 0.68
N LYS A 486 16.32 -24.66 -0.14
CA LYS A 486 17.51 -25.38 0.32
C LYS A 486 18.21 -24.64 1.45
N SER A 487 18.40 -23.32 1.34
CA SER A 487 19.06 -22.51 2.37
C SER A 487 18.26 -22.47 3.67
N LEU A 488 16.92 -22.38 3.57
CA LEU A 488 16.01 -22.40 4.72
C LEU A 488 16.09 -23.74 5.46
N LYS A 489 15.98 -24.85 4.72
CA LYS A 489 16.05 -26.21 5.28
C LYS A 489 17.43 -26.54 5.84
N TRP A 490 18.49 -26.08 5.17
CA TRP A 490 19.85 -26.21 5.68
C TRP A 490 20.00 -25.47 7.02
N THR A 491 19.51 -24.22 7.10
CA THR A 491 19.68 -23.34 8.27
C THR A 491 19.04 -23.92 9.54
N PHE A 492 17.89 -24.58 9.41
CA PHE A 492 17.16 -25.17 10.54
C PHE A 492 17.27 -26.70 10.63
N GLY A 493 17.94 -27.33 9.66
CA GLY A 493 18.15 -28.77 9.57
C GLY A 493 19.60 -29.15 9.81
N GLU A 494 20.27 -29.71 8.81
CA GLU A 494 21.65 -30.22 8.93
C GLU A 494 22.67 -29.15 9.34
N GLY A 495 22.54 -27.94 8.79
CA GLY A 495 23.41 -26.80 9.09
C GLY A 495 23.19 -26.17 10.46
N ALA A 496 22.04 -26.44 11.09
CA ALA A 496 21.74 -25.92 12.42
C ALA A 496 22.65 -26.52 13.49
N ASP A 497 23.19 -25.66 14.35
CA ASP A 497 24.01 -26.07 15.48
C ASP A 497 23.26 -27.02 16.42
N ASP A 498 23.90 -28.10 16.89
CA ASP A 498 23.32 -28.94 17.94
C ASP A 498 23.63 -28.34 19.31
N ARG A 499 22.76 -27.40 19.73
CA ARG A 499 22.91 -26.64 20.97
C ARG A 499 22.79 -27.55 22.19
N VAL A 500 21.93 -28.58 22.10
CA VAL A 500 21.71 -29.54 23.19
C VAL A 500 22.97 -30.39 23.40
N ALA A 501 23.53 -30.96 22.33
CA ALA A 501 24.75 -31.75 22.42
C ALA A 501 25.96 -30.95 22.95
N LYS A 502 26.00 -29.65 22.68
CA LYS A 502 27.05 -28.74 23.14
C LYS A 502 26.81 -28.14 24.53
N GLY A 503 25.67 -28.42 25.18
CA GLY A 503 25.31 -27.80 26.46
C GLY A 503 25.03 -26.29 26.39
N LEU A 504 24.67 -25.79 25.20
CA LEU A 504 24.31 -24.39 24.96
C LEU A 504 22.84 -24.14 25.31
N LYS A 505 22.51 -22.90 25.68
CA LYS A 505 21.12 -22.51 25.97
C LYS A 505 20.27 -22.58 24.69
N PRO A 506 18.98 -22.96 24.76
CA PRO A 506 18.09 -22.88 23.61
C PRO A 506 18.04 -21.47 23.01
N CYS A 507 17.83 -21.38 21.70
CA CYS A 507 17.68 -20.10 20.99
C CYS A 507 16.31 -20.05 20.30
N MET A 508 15.61 -18.93 20.46
CA MET A 508 14.34 -18.66 19.80
C MET A 508 14.58 -17.94 18.47
N ILE A 509 13.98 -18.44 17.40
CA ILE A 509 14.01 -17.86 16.07
C ILE A 509 12.59 -17.43 15.71
N THR A 510 12.39 -16.16 15.39
CA THR A 510 11.07 -15.67 14.98
C THR A 510 11.12 -15.32 13.49
N LEU A 511 10.26 -15.96 12.70
CA LEU A 511 10.21 -15.83 11.24
C LEU A 511 8.91 -15.15 10.77
N ASP A 512 8.97 -14.43 9.66
CA ASP A 512 7.77 -13.97 8.96
C ASP A 512 6.82 -15.15 8.68
N ARG A 513 5.50 -14.92 8.82
CA ARG A 513 4.46 -15.94 8.58
C ARG A 513 4.66 -16.75 7.29
N LYS A 514 4.97 -16.08 6.18
CA LYS A 514 5.16 -16.73 4.87
C LYS A 514 6.40 -17.62 4.79
N VAL A 515 7.45 -17.30 5.57
CA VAL A 515 8.68 -18.09 5.64
C VAL A 515 8.49 -19.25 6.60
N TYR A 516 7.87 -19.00 7.77
CA TYR A 516 7.53 -20.03 8.75
C TYR A 516 6.71 -21.17 8.15
N ASP A 517 5.67 -20.83 7.38
CA ASP A 517 4.73 -21.80 6.79
C ASP A 517 5.40 -22.69 5.71
N ARG A 518 6.66 -22.43 5.31
CA ARG A 518 7.43 -23.25 4.33
C ARG A 518 8.20 -24.40 4.96
N LEU A 519 8.42 -24.36 6.27
CA LEU A 519 8.95 -25.51 7.00
C LEU A 519 7.80 -26.47 7.30
N SER A 520 8.06 -27.76 7.19
CA SER A 520 7.17 -28.82 7.70
C SER A 520 7.22 -28.91 9.22
N ASP A 521 6.25 -29.60 9.82
CA ASP A 521 6.26 -29.86 11.27
C ASP A 521 7.43 -30.77 11.65
N GLU A 522 7.83 -31.69 10.79
CA GLU A 522 9.00 -32.55 10.98
C GLU A 522 10.30 -31.74 10.99
N GLU A 523 10.48 -30.79 10.06
CA GLU A 523 11.65 -29.91 10.01
C GLU A 523 11.72 -29.00 11.25
N ARG A 524 10.58 -28.44 11.69
CA ARG A 524 10.52 -27.66 12.94
C ARG A 524 10.84 -28.51 14.17
N ALA A 525 10.32 -29.73 14.24
CA ALA A 525 10.61 -30.66 15.33
C ALA A 525 12.07 -31.09 15.35
N ALA A 526 12.70 -31.27 14.18
CA ALA A 526 14.13 -31.56 14.06
C ALA A 526 14.98 -30.39 14.59
N ALA A 527 14.63 -29.15 14.22
CA ALA A 527 15.28 -27.96 14.77
C ALA A 527 15.15 -27.87 16.30
N ALA A 528 13.96 -28.17 16.83
CA ALA A 528 13.69 -28.18 18.28
C ALA A 528 14.54 -29.20 19.04
N LYS A 529 14.76 -30.40 18.49
CA LYS A 529 15.67 -31.41 19.08
C LYS A 529 17.11 -30.90 19.22
N LYS A 530 17.54 -30.01 18.33
CA LYS A 530 18.85 -29.34 18.37
C LYS A 530 18.86 -28.08 19.25
N GLY A 531 17.77 -27.76 19.95
CA GLY A 531 17.67 -26.61 20.84
C GLY A 531 17.27 -25.29 20.15
N TRP A 532 16.71 -25.36 18.93
CA TRP A 532 16.18 -24.20 18.21
C TRP A 532 14.65 -24.17 18.29
N THR A 533 14.10 -23.13 18.90
CA THR A 533 12.65 -22.92 18.93
C THR A 533 12.27 -21.97 17.81
N ILE A 534 11.57 -22.46 16.78
CA ILE A 534 11.10 -21.62 15.67
C ILE A 534 9.68 -21.16 15.97
N ALA A 535 9.48 -19.85 16.00
CA ALA A 535 8.23 -19.17 16.25
C ALA A 535 7.84 -18.31 15.04
N LYS A 536 6.54 -17.99 14.99
CA LYS A 536 5.92 -17.18 13.96
C LYS A 536 5.81 -15.74 14.45
N TYR A 537 6.27 -14.77 13.63
CA TYR A 537 6.14 -13.33 13.89
C TYR A 537 4.69 -12.84 13.75
#